data_AF-A0AAW4KVR8-F1
#
_entry.id   AF-A0AAW4KVR8-F1
#
_cell.length_a   1.000
_cell.length_b   1.000
_cell.length_c   1.000
_cell.angle_alpha   90.00
_cell.angle_beta   90.00
_cell.angle_gamma   90.00
#
_symmetry.space_group_name_H-M   'P 1'
#
loop_
_entity.id
_entity.type
_entity.pdbx_description
1 polymer ?
#
loop_
_entity_poly.entity_id
_entity_poly.type
_entity_poly.pdbx_seq_one_letter_code
_entity_poly.pdbx_strand_id
1 'polypeptide(L)'
;ATKGRKHGLRMVGSLQDWSQLIASYGKEDAETVLSCFRNYVILAAANAETAIKASAILGEQEVRRARVSFTAGRQTRAQEIKKEYVVMASEISNL
;
A
#
# COMPACT_ATOMS: atom_id res chain seq x y z
N ALA A 1 14.64 -16.89 6.93
CA ALA A 1 14.76 -16.11 5.68
C ALA A 1 16.12 -15.39 5.52
N THR A 2 16.59 -14.62 6.51
CA THR A 2 17.72 -13.67 6.40
C THR A 2 19.11 -14.26 6.08
N LYS A 3 19.40 -15.53 6.44
CA LYS A 3 20.71 -16.18 6.20
C LYS A 3 20.88 -16.77 4.78
N GLY A 4 19.84 -16.76 3.95
CA GLY A 4 19.84 -17.41 2.63
C GLY A 4 20.50 -16.62 1.50
N ARG A 5 20.72 -15.31 1.66
CA ARG A 5 21.19 -14.43 0.56
C ARG A 5 22.54 -14.86 -0.01
N LYS A 6 23.48 -15.31 0.84
CA LYS A 6 24.80 -15.79 0.39
C LYS A 6 24.75 -17.12 -0.38
N HIS A 7 23.68 -17.89 -0.23
CA HIS A 7 23.47 -19.17 -0.88
C HIS A 7 22.56 -19.06 -2.12
N GLY A 8 22.26 -17.84 -2.58
CA GLY A 8 21.41 -17.61 -3.75
C GLY A 8 19.92 -17.93 -3.52
N LEU A 9 19.49 -18.11 -2.26
CA LEU A 9 18.09 -18.43 -1.93
C LEU A 9 17.17 -17.29 -2.40
N ARG A 10 16.15 -17.65 -3.16
CA ARG A 10 15.05 -16.77 -3.59
C ARG A 10 13.75 -17.38 -3.08
N MET A 11 13.01 -16.63 -2.27
CA MET A 11 11.74 -17.07 -1.71
C MET A 11 10.62 -16.25 -2.36
N VAL A 12 9.56 -16.95 -2.75
CA VAL A 12 8.30 -16.36 -3.22
C VAL A 12 7.22 -16.95 -2.33
N GLY A 13 6.41 -16.08 -1.74
CA GLY A 13 5.26 -16.46 -0.93
C GLY A 13 4.01 -15.78 -1.46
N SER A 14 2.90 -16.51 -1.45
CA SER A 14 1.58 -15.97 -1.75
C SER A 14 0.80 -15.82 -0.45
N LEU A 15 0.15 -14.67 -0.27
CA LEU A 15 -0.73 -14.41 0.85
C LEU A 15 -2.07 -13.91 0.33
N GLN A 16 -3.16 -14.50 0.81
CA GLN A 16 -4.51 -14.08 0.45
C GLN A 16 -5.08 -13.05 1.45
N ASP A 17 -4.82 -13.23 2.74
CA ASP A 17 -5.30 -12.34 3.80
C ASP A 17 -4.25 -12.18 4.91
N TRP A 18 -4.06 -10.93 5.37
CA TRP A 18 -3.18 -10.61 6.49
C TRP A 18 -3.69 -11.19 7.81
N SER A 19 -5.01 -11.33 7.97
CA SER A 19 -5.60 -11.90 9.18
C SER A 19 -5.15 -13.35 9.40
N GLN A 20 -5.08 -14.14 8.32
CA GLN A 20 -4.63 -15.53 8.34
C GLN A 20 -3.16 -15.65 8.72
N LEU A 21 -2.31 -14.75 8.21
CA LEU A 21 -0.90 -14.74 8.57
C LEU A 21 -0.69 -14.45 10.05
N ILE A 22 -1.41 -13.46 10.59
CA ILE A 22 -1.36 -13.09 12.00
C ILE A 22 -1.91 -14.22 12.87
N ALA A 23 -2.99 -14.89 12.46
CA ALA A 23 -3.54 -16.03 13.18
C ALA A 23 -2.57 -17.22 13.22
N SER A 24 -1.81 -17.46 12.13
CA SER A 24 -0.89 -18.59 12.02
C SER A 24 0.45 -18.36 12.72
N TYR A 25 1.01 -17.15 12.65
CA TYR A 25 2.34 -16.84 13.17
C TYR A 25 2.33 -16.01 14.46
N GLY A 26 1.22 -15.35 14.78
CA GLY A 26 1.21 -14.25 15.74
C GLY A 26 1.60 -12.93 15.06
N LYS A 27 1.21 -11.80 15.67
CA LYS A 27 1.34 -10.47 15.04
C LYS A 27 2.80 -10.09 14.78
N GLU A 28 3.67 -10.22 15.79
CA GLU A 28 5.07 -9.80 15.72
C GLU A 28 5.88 -10.65 14.73
N ASP A 29 5.65 -11.97 14.75
CA ASP A 29 6.33 -12.89 13.85
C ASP A 29 5.84 -12.73 12.40
N ALA A 30 4.54 -12.51 12.19
CA ALA A 30 3.98 -12.21 10.88
C ALA A 30 4.61 -10.94 10.27
N GLU A 31 4.71 -9.86 11.06
CA GLU A 31 5.36 -8.62 10.66
C GLU A 31 6.86 -8.85 10.34
N THR A 32 7.55 -9.63 11.16
CA THR A 32 8.95 -10.00 10.94
C THR A 32 9.15 -10.78 9.65
N VAL A 33 8.29 -11.77 9.37
CA VAL A 33 8.34 -12.57 8.14
C VAL A 33 8.07 -11.69 6.91
N LEU A 34 7.05 -10.83 6.96
CA LEU A 34 6.74 -9.90 5.87
C LEU A 34 7.89 -8.93 5.62
N SER A 35 8.53 -8.41 6.67
CA SER A 35 9.69 -7.51 6.53
C SER A 35 10.88 -8.13 5.77
N CYS A 36 10.97 -9.47 5.71
CA CYS A 36 12.00 -10.16 4.94
C CYS A 36 11.76 -10.10 3.42
N PHE A 37 10.53 -9.86 2.98
CA PHE A 37 10.18 -9.69 1.56
C PHE A 37 10.32 -8.21 1.18
N ARG A 38 11.20 -7.93 0.20
CA ARG A 38 11.43 -6.57 -0.31
C ARG A 38 10.52 -6.17 -1.44
N ASN A 39 10.04 -7.16 -2.20
CA ASN A 39 9.22 -6.95 -3.37
C ASN A 39 7.81 -7.43 -3.04
N TYR A 40 6.83 -6.59 -3.36
CA TYR A 40 5.42 -6.88 -3.18
C TYR A 40 4.73 -6.83 -4.55
N VAL A 41 3.84 -7.78 -4.79
CA VAL A 41 2.91 -7.77 -5.92
C VAL A 41 1.52 -7.89 -5.32
N ILE A 42 0.68 -6.87 -5.53
CA ILE A 42 -0.69 -6.82 -5.03
C ILE A 42 -1.60 -7.10 -6.22
N LEU A 43 -2.35 -8.19 -6.16
CA LEU A 43 -3.20 -8.65 -7.27
C LEU A 43 -4.68 -8.28 -7.07
N ALA A 44 -5.12 -8.22 -5.81
CA ALA A 44 -6.41 -7.70 -5.35
C ALA A 44 -6.42 -7.80 -3.82
N ALA A 45 -7.39 -7.17 -3.16
CA ALA A 45 -7.62 -7.34 -1.73
C ALA A 45 -8.92 -8.12 -1.46
N ALA A 46 -8.84 -9.15 -0.62
CA ALA A 46 -10.01 -9.95 -0.24
C ALA A 46 -10.95 -9.22 0.74
N ASN A 47 -10.43 -8.25 1.51
CA ASN A 47 -11.19 -7.49 2.49
C ASN A 47 -10.66 -6.04 2.61
N ALA A 48 -11.46 -5.17 3.24
CA ALA A 48 -11.12 -3.76 3.40
C ALA A 48 -9.82 -3.54 4.21
N GLU A 49 -9.58 -4.35 5.25
CA GLU A 49 -8.37 -4.24 6.07
C GLU A 49 -7.10 -4.55 5.28
N THR A 50 -7.13 -5.58 4.44
CA THR A 50 -6.03 -5.95 3.54
C THR A 50 -5.82 -4.87 2.48
N ALA A 51 -6.89 -4.27 1.95
CA ALA A 51 -6.79 -3.18 0.99
C ALA A 51 -6.11 -1.93 1.60
N ILE A 52 -6.45 -1.58 2.84
CA ILE A 52 -5.81 -0.46 3.56
C ILE A 52 -4.32 -0.76 3.80
N LYS A 53 -3.98 -1.96 4.26
CA LYS A 53 -2.58 -2.37 4.45
C LYS A 53 -1.79 -2.36 3.14
N ALA A 54 -2.38 -2.86 2.06
CA ALA A 54 -1.79 -2.88 0.73
C ALA A 54 -1.54 -1.45 0.21
N SER A 55 -2.52 -0.55 0.39
CA SER A 55 -2.39 0.87 0.05
C SER A 55 -1.26 1.54 0.83
N ALA A 56 -1.13 1.26 2.13
CA ALA A 56 -0.05 1.75 2.96
C ALA A 56 1.34 1.22 2.54
N ILE A 57 1.43 -0.05 2.09
CA ILE A 57 2.67 -0.64 1.57
C ILE A 57 3.12 0.03 0.27
N LEU A 58 2.16 0.36 -0.62
CA LEU A 58 2.43 1.10 -1.86
C LEU A 58 2.89 2.54 -1.58
N GLY A 59 2.45 3.11 -0.46
CA GLY A 59 2.93 4.37 0.06
C GLY A 59 2.06 5.57 -0.30
N GLU A 60 2.53 6.73 0.14
CA GLU A 60 1.87 8.03 -0.04
C GLU A 60 2.73 8.94 -0.91
N GLN A 61 2.07 9.77 -1.70
CA GLN A 61 2.69 10.82 -2.50
C GLN A 61 2.14 12.19 -2.11
N GLU A 62 3.02 13.19 -2.18
CA GLU A 62 2.65 14.59 -2.04
C GLU A 62 2.37 15.17 -3.42
N VAL A 63 1.12 15.51 -3.69
CA VAL A 63 0.68 16.01 -4.98
C VAL A 63 0.34 17.48 -4.88
N ARG A 64 0.98 18.29 -5.74
CA ARG A 64 0.66 19.70 -5.91
C ARG A 64 -0.41 19.83 -6.98
N ARG A 65 -1.63 20.21 -6.58
CA ARG A 65 -2.76 20.41 -7.49
C ARG A 65 -3.10 21.89 -7.59
N ALA A 66 -3.28 22.38 -8.81
CA ALA A 66 -3.83 23.71 -9.03
C ALA A 66 -5.35 23.64 -8.86
N ARG A 67 -5.87 24.23 -7.78
CA ARG A 67 -7.29 24.37 -7.56
C ARG A 67 -7.78 25.61 -8.27
N VAL A 68 -8.62 25.39 -9.28
CA VAL A 68 -9.31 26.45 -10.01
C VAL A 68 -10.70 26.62 -9.40
N SER A 69 -10.99 27.80 -8.87
CA SER A 69 -12.34 28.17 -8.44
C SER A 69 -12.90 29.27 -9.32
N PHE A 70 -14.22 29.24 -9.54
CA PHE A 70 -14.95 30.27 -10.27
C PHE A 70 -15.91 30.95 -9.29
N THR A 71 -15.67 32.24 -9.02
CA THR A 71 -16.54 33.05 -8.16
C THR A 71 -16.91 34.32 -8.90
N ALA A 72 -18.21 34.58 -9.04
CA ALA A 72 -18.74 35.79 -9.72
C ALA A 72 -18.11 36.07 -11.10
N GLY A 73 -17.91 35.03 -11.92
CA GLY A 73 -17.33 35.15 -13.27
C GLY A 73 -15.81 35.35 -13.31
N ARG A 74 -15.13 35.40 -12.15
CA ARG A 74 -13.66 35.47 -12.07
C ARG A 74 -13.08 34.11 -11.75
N GLN A 75 -12.07 33.71 -12.52
CA GLN A 75 -11.29 32.51 -12.28
C GLN A 75 -10.15 32.81 -11.31
N THR A 76 -10.13 32.12 -10.17
CA THR A 76 -9.03 32.17 -9.21
C THR A 76 -8.28 30.85 -9.25
N ARG A 77 -6.94 30.91 -9.30
CA ARG A 77 -6.06 29.73 -9.25
C ARG A 77 -5.28 29.75 -7.94
N ALA A 78 -5.48 28.74 -7.11
CA ALA A 78 -4.70 28.52 -5.89
C ALA A 78 -3.89 27.22 -6.04
N GLN A 79 -2.69 27.17 -5.46
CA GLN A 79 -1.93 25.93 -5.35
C GLN A 79 -2.30 25.24 -4.03
N GLU A 80 -2.65 23.95 -4.12
CA GLU A 80 -2.93 23.10 -2.98
C GLU A 80 -1.92 21.94 -2.98
N ILE A 81 -1.25 21.76 -1.84
CA ILE A 81 -0.35 20.64 -1.60
C ILE A 81 -1.11 19.64 -0.74
N LYS A 82 -1.33 18.42 -1.25
CA LYS A 82 -2.06 17.38 -0.55
C LYS A 82 -1.27 16.09 -0.53
N LYS A 83 -1.23 15.44 0.64
CA LYS A 83 -0.71 14.09 0.80
C LYS A 83 -1.82 13.08 0.55
N GLU A 84 -1.60 12.14 -0.36
CA GLU A 84 -2.57 11.10 -0.72
C GLU A 84 -1.88 9.76 -0.98
N TYR A 85 -2.59 8.64 -0.77
CA TYR A 85 -2.06 7.32 -1.13
C TYR A 85 -1.83 7.25 -2.65
N VAL A 86 -0.73 6.61 -3.05
CA VAL A 86 -0.40 6.42 -4.48
C VAL A 86 -1.50 5.59 -5.17
N VAL A 87 -2.01 4.58 -4.46
CA VAL A 87 -3.16 3.78 -4.87
C VAL A 87 -4.10 3.71 -3.67
N MET A 88 -5.35 4.12 -3.85
CA MET A 88 -6.37 4.09 -2.81
C MET A 88 -6.79 2.65 -2.52
N ALA A 89 -7.19 2.37 -1.27
CA ALA A 89 -7.73 1.05 -0.90
C ALA A 89 -8.93 0.65 -1.79
N SER A 90 -9.76 1.62 -2.18
CA SER A 90 -10.89 1.38 -3.10
C SER A 90 -10.45 0.98 -4.51
N GLU A 91 -9.29 1.45 -4.99
CA GLU A 91 -8.76 1.03 -6.28
C GLU A 91 -8.25 -0.41 -6.20
N ILE A 92 -7.62 -0.79 -5.08
CA ILE A 92 -7.15 -2.17 -4.85
C ILE A 92 -8.31 -3.16 -4.68
N SER A 93 -9.40 -2.75 -4.06
CA SER A 93 -10.60 -3.59 -3.90
C SER A 93 -11.38 -3.79 -5.21
N ASN A 94 -11.22 -2.90 -6.18
CA ASN A 94 -11.92 -2.92 -7.47
C ASN A 94 -11.01 -3.31 -8.65
N LEU A 95 -9.85 -3.91 -8.38
CA LEU A 95 -8.92 -4.44 -9.37
C LEU A 95 -9.56 -5.54 -10.24
#